data_AF-A0A7X7N5R6-F1
#
_entry.id   AF-A0A7X7N5R6-F1
#
_cell.length_a   1.000
_cell.length_b   1.000
_cell.length_c   1.000
_cell.angle_alpha   90.00
_cell.angle_beta   90.00
_cell.angle_gamma   90.00
#
_symmetry.space_group_name_H-M   'P 1'
#
loop_
_entity.id
_entity.type
_entity.pdbx_description
1 polymer ?
#
loop_
_entity_poly.entity_id
_entity_poly.type
_entity_poly.pdbx_seq_one_letter_code
_entity_poly.pdbx_strand_id
1 'polypeptide(L)'
;YSNFALGQGDEVKVFFMGKGVEYQKIGTDKFNTVEQAEKLMQAGGKIYACGSCIKSREQESSEMCPISTMKDMYDIVKESDKVLTF
;
A
#
# COMPACT_ATOMS: atom_id res chain seq x y z
N TYR A 1 -8.37 1.27 -7.65
CA TYR A 1 -9.54 0.82 -6.88
C TYR A 1 -9.57 1.45 -5.50
N SER A 2 -8.50 1.36 -4.70
CA SER A 2 -8.42 1.91 -3.33
C SER A 2 -8.90 3.37 -3.20
N ASN A 3 -8.45 4.28 -4.08
CA ASN A 3 -8.92 5.68 -4.10
C ASN A 3 -10.43 5.82 -4.33
N PHE A 4 -11.02 4.96 -5.16
CA PHE A 4 -12.46 4.98 -5.42
C PHE A 4 -13.25 4.52 -4.20
N ALA A 5 -12.82 3.44 -3.54
CA ALA A 5 -13.45 2.92 -2.32
C ALA A 5 -13.42 3.94 -1.17
N LEU A 6 -12.29 4.62 -0.94
CA LEU A 6 -12.23 5.75 0.00
C LEU A 6 -13.26 6.83 -0.35
N GLY A 7 -13.40 7.16 -1.64
CA GLY A 7 -14.40 8.13 -2.11
C GLY A 7 -15.85 7.71 -1.89
N GLN A 8 -16.12 6.43 -1.62
CA GLN A 8 -17.45 5.94 -1.22
C GLN A 8 -17.67 5.97 0.31
N GLY A 9 -16.66 6.37 1.08
CA GLY A 9 -16.73 6.44 2.54
C GLY A 9 -16.21 5.19 3.27
N ASP A 10 -15.59 4.24 2.55
CA ASP A 10 -14.99 3.05 3.16
C ASP A 10 -13.66 3.39 3.86
N GLU A 11 -13.31 2.67 4.93
CA GLU A 11 -11.93 2.65 5.44
C GLU A 11 -11.08 1.71 4.57
N VAL A 12 -9.92 2.20 4.11
CA VAL A 12 -9.05 1.43 3.20
C VAL A 12 -7.63 1.30 3.75
N LYS A 13 -7.18 0.06 3.91
CA LYS A 13 -5.78 -0.33 4.22
C LYS A 13 -5.21 -1.12 3.04
N VAL A 14 -4.04 -0.74 2.54
CA VAL A 14 -3.32 -1.42 1.43
C VAL A 14 -2.01 -1.99 1.96
N PHE A 15 -1.78 -3.29 1.77
CA PHE A 15 -0.53 -3.95 2.13
C PHE A 15 0.22 -4.42 0.89
N PHE A 16 1.37 -3.80 0.60
CA PHE A 16 2.24 -4.18 -0.50
C PHE A 16 3.17 -5.33 -0.13
N MET A 17 3.21 -6.34 -1.00
CA MET A 17 4.12 -7.48 -0.92
C MET A 17 4.67 -7.84 -2.30
N GLY A 18 5.72 -8.66 -2.34
CA GLY A 18 6.32 -9.10 -3.60
C GLY A 18 6.82 -7.91 -4.42
N LYS A 19 6.45 -7.85 -5.72
CA LYS A 19 6.78 -6.72 -6.60
C LYS A 19 5.96 -5.45 -6.31
N GLY A 20 4.88 -5.55 -5.53
CA GLY A 20 4.06 -4.39 -5.16
C GLY A 20 4.83 -3.33 -4.37
N VAL A 21 5.90 -3.69 -3.66
CA VAL A 21 6.75 -2.73 -2.94
C VAL A 21 7.56 -1.80 -3.86
N GLU A 22 7.57 -2.09 -5.16
CA GLU A 22 8.25 -1.28 -6.18
C GLU A 22 7.32 -0.20 -6.75
N TYR A 23 6.11 -0.01 -6.18
CA TYR A 23 5.11 0.95 -6.68
C TYR A 23 5.66 2.37 -6.87
N GLN A 24 6.68 2.78 -6.11
CA GLN A 24 7.30 4.10 -6.26
C GLN A 24 8.16 4.26 -7.52
N LYS A 25 8.64 3.15 -8.11
CA LYS A 25 9.58 3.14 -9.23
C LYS A 25 8.95 2.75 -10.57
N ILE A 26 7.78 2.10 -10.55
CA ILE A 26 7.13 1.55 -11.75
C ILE A 26 6.13 2.51 -12.41
N GLY A 27 5.95 3.71 -11.84
CA GLY A 27 5.04 4.71 -12.36
C GLY A 27 5.44 5.18 -13.76
N THR A 28 4.44 5.58 -14.55
CA THR A 28 4.64 6.20 -15.87
C THR A 28 3.85 7.51 -15.95
N ASP A 29 4.11 8.35 -16.94
CA ASP A 29 3.35 9.60 -17.13
C ASP A 29 1.85 9.36 -17.30
N LYS A 30 1.47 8.24 -17.94
CA LYS A 30 0.07 7.86 -18.12
C LYS A 30 -0.55 7.23 -16.86
N PHE A 31 0.27 6.55 -16.06
CA PHE A 31 -0.16 5.83 -14.88
C PHE A 31 0.83 6.09 -13.74
N ASN A 32 0.69 7.25 -13.10
CA ASN A 32 1.56 7.67 -12.02
C ASN A 32 1.15 6.97 -10.71
N THR A 33 1.83 5.87 -10.39
CA THR A 33 1.57 5.07 -9.19
C THR A 33 1.91 5.81 -7.90
N VAL A 34 2.89 6.71 -7.91
CA VAL A 34 3.26 7.55 -6.77
C VAL A 34 2.12 8.51 -6.45
N GLU A 35 1.65 9.25 -7.46
CA GLU A 35 0.53 10.19 -7.30
C GLU A 35 -0.74 9.49 -6.78
N GLN A 36 -1.02 8.28 -7.25
CA GLN A 36 -2.17 7.52 -6.76
C GLN A 36 -2.02 7.08 -5.30
N ALA A 37 -0.81 6.73 -4.86
CA ALA A 37 -0.51 6.39 -3.48
C ALA A 37 -0.59 7.64 -2.57
N GLU A 38 -0.06 8.78 -3.01
CA GLU A 38 -0.16 10.05 -2.30
C GLU A 38 -1.62 10.49 -2.11
N LYS A 39 -2.42 10.42 -3.18
CA LYS A 39 -3.88 10.70 -3.12
C LYS A 39 -4.58 9.82 -2.09
N LEU A 40 -4.21 8.53 -2.02
CA LEU A 40 -4.79 7.59 -1.06
C LEU A 40 -4.46 8.02 0.37
N MET A 41 -3.19 8.33 0.64
CA MET A 41 -2.73 8.73 1.97
C MET A 41 -3.33 10.08 2.42
N GLN A 42 -3.41 11.06 1.51
CA GLN A 42 -4.02 12.36 1.78
C GLN A 42 -5.52 12.26 2.07
N ALA A 43 -6.21 11.29 1.46
CA ALA A 43 -7.61 11.00 1.72
C ALA A 43 -7.85 10.13 2.98
N GLY A 44 -6.81 9.82 3.76
CA GLY A 44 -6.91 9.06 5.00
C GLY A 44 -6.74 7.54 4.87
N GLY A 45 -6.48 7.03 3.66
CA GLY A 45 -6.12 5.64 3.46
C GLY A 45 -4.74 5.32 4.02
N LYS A 46 -4.52 4.06 4.40
CA LYS A 46 -3.25 3.61 5.01
C LYS A 46 -2.51 2.66 4.09
N ILE A 47 -1.21 2.90 3.90
CA ILE A 47 -0.33 2.05 3.11
C ILE A 47 0.68 1.38 4.04
N TYR A 48 0.89 0.09 3.81
CA TYR A 48 1.81 -0.79 4.51
C TYR A 48 2.68 -1.51 3.48
N ALA A 49 3.93 -1.79 3.80
CA ALA A 49 4.81 -2.51 2.90
C ALA A 49 5.65 -3.56 3.62
N CYS A 50 5.69 -4.77 3.08
CA CYS A 50 6.44 -5.87 3.66
C CYS A 50 7.94 -5.56 3.75
N GLY A 51 8.44 -5.43 4.98
CA GLY A 51 9.84 -5.07 5.24
C GLY A 51 10.84 -6.04 4.61
N SER A 52 10.55 -7.33 4.61
CA SER A 52 11.41 -8.34 3.98
C SER A 52 11.50 -8.16 2.46
N CYS A 53 10.41 -7.76 1.80
CA CYS A 53 10.40 -7.50 0.36
C CYS A 53 11.17 -6.24 -0.03
N ILE A 54 11.13 -5.21 0.81
CA ILE A 54 11.92 -3.97 0.67
C ILE A 54 13.40 -4.29 0.82
N LYS A 55 13.78 -4.98 1.91
CA LYS A 55 15.17 -5.36 2.20
C LYS A 55 15.77 -6.24 1.10
N SER A 56 15.03 -7.21 0.58
CA SER A 56 15.51 -8.10 -0.48
C SER A 56 15.75 -7.39 -1.82
N ARG A 57 15.33 -6.12 -1.95
CA ARG A 57 15.47 -5.28 -3.15
C ARG A 57 16.38 -4.07 -2.90
N GLU A 58 17.07 -4.04 -1.76
CA GLU A 58 17.94 -2.93 -1.37
C GLU A 58 17.22 -1.56 -1.41
N GLN A 59 15.92 -1.56 -1.13
CA GLN A 59 15.14 -0.32 -1.02
C GLN A 59 15.20 0.20 0.41
N GLU A 60 15.25 1.52 0.57
CA GLU A 60 15.14 2.16 1.88
C GLU A 60 13.66 2.33 2.27
N SER A 61 13.38 2.30 3.58
CA SER A 61 12.08 2.71 4.10
C SER A 61 11.87 4.20 3.88
N SER A 62 10.65 4.62 3.55
CA SER A 62 10.27 6.03 3.42
C SER A 62 8.99 6.30 4.20
N GLU A 63 8.64 7.57 4.42
CA GLU A 63 7.36 7.93 5.06
C GLU A 63 6.14 7.39 4.29
N MET A 64 6.25 7.28 2.96
CA MET A 64 5.23 6.64 2.12
C MET A 64 5.26 5.10 2.17
N CYS A 65 6.30 4.50 2.76
CA CYS A 65 6.54 3.06 2.78
C CYS A 65 6.95 2.60 4.18
N PRO A 66 6.05 2.70 5.19
CA PRO A 66 6.35 2.23 6.53
C PRO A 66 6.56 0.72 6.49
N ILE A 67 7.72 0.28 6.99
CA ILE A 67 8.03 -1.15 7.09
C ILE A 67 6.98 -1.81 7.98
N SER A 68 6.33 -2.82 7.43
CA SER A 68 5.33 -3.63 8.10
C SER A 68 5.74 -5.09 8.10
N THR A 69 5.14 -5.84 9.02
CA THR A 69 5.39 -7.25 9.30
C THR A 69 4.23 -8.12 8.83
N MET A 70 4.44 -9.44 8.82
CA MET A 70 3.35 -10.39 8.58
C MET A 70 2.26 -10.33 9.65
N LYS A 71 2.58 -9.84 10.86
CA LYS A 71 1.59 -9.61 11.90
C LYS A 71 0.64 -8.48 11.51
N ASP A 72 1.17 -7.38 10.99
CA ASP A 72 0.34 -6.26 10.50
C ASP A 72 -0.60 -6.71 9.37
N MET A 73 -0.11 -7.56 8.45
CA MET A 73 -0.95 -8.16 7.42
C MET A 73 -2.05 -9.04 8.02
N TYR A 74 -1.71 -9.88 9.00
CA TYR A 74 -2.69 -10.73 9.69
C TYR A 74 -3.77 -9.89 10.38
N ASP A 75 -3.39 -8.82 11.07
CA ASP A 75 -4.32 -7.93 11.76
C ASP A 75 -5.21 -7.18 10.75
N ILE A 76 -4.65 -6.70 9.63
CA ILE A 76 -5.44 -6.12 8.52
C ILE A 76 -6.50 -7.12 8.04
N VAL A 77 -6.11 -8.37 7.77
CA VAL A 77 -7.05 -9.39 7.27
C VAL A 77 -8.11 -9.72 8.32
N LYS A 78 -7.73 -9.82 9.59
CA LYS A 78 -8.62 -10.16 10.70
C LYS A 78 -9.66 -9.06 10.99
N GLU A 79 -9.27 -7.81 10.87
CA GLU A 79 -10.11 -6.64 11.18
C GLU A 79 -10.98 -6.18 10.01
N SER A 80 -10.64 -6.54 8.77
CA SER A 80 -11.33 -6.03 7.58
C SER A 80 -12.61 -6.82 7.31
N ASP A 81 -13.71 -6.12 7.03
CA ASP A 81 -14.96 -6.73 6.56
C ASP A 81 -14.80 -7.44 5.20
N LYS A 82 -13.88 -6.93 4.37
CA LYS A 82 -13.61 -7.45 3.01
C LYS A 82 -12.12 -7.37 2.72
N VAL A 83 -11.59 -8.39 2.05
CA VAL A 83 -10.20 -8.45 1.59
C VAL A 83 -10.17 -8.72 0.09
N LEU A 84 -9.38 -7.92 -0.63
CA LEU A 84 -9.16 -8.03 -2.08
C LEU A 84 -7.66 -8.23 -2.33
N THR A 85 -7.33 -9.14 -3.25
CA THR A 85 -5.95 -9.42 -3.68
C THR A 85 -5.80 -9.21 -5.18
N PHE A 86 -4.62 -8.76 -5.62
CA PHE A 86 -4.29 -8.40 -7.00
C PHE A 86 -2.94 -8.99 -7.42
#